data_AF-A0A356BGH6-F1
#
_entry.id   AF-A0A356BGH6-F1
#
_cell.length_a   1.000
_cell.length_b   1.000
_cell.length_c   1.000
_cell.angle_alpha   90.00
_cell.angle_beta   90.00
_cell.angle_gamma   90.00
#
_symmetry.space_group_name_H-M   'P 1'
#
loop_
_entity.id
_entity.type
_entity.pdbx_description
1 polymer ?
#
loop_
_entity_poly.entity_id
_entity_poly.type
_entity_poly.pdbx_seq_one_letter_code
_entity_poly.pdbx_strand_id
1 'polypeptide(L)'
;MARVASTKIDVQDLEYVIEYLLVFTFSRRAYSSDTTITKGKNRAKLLQAALKLEKALLELRDQEYLDAVERVCVDVEGIMVAALCLADIQKLRSAIRQKRYKNDGFNRVVNEYESTKNYMLKNGFV
;
A
#
# COMPACT_ATOMS: atom_id res chain seq x y z
N MET A 1 -18.50 -20.37 9.95
CA MET A 1 -17.45 -19.46 10.46
C MET A 1 -17.26 -18.34 9.44
N ALA A 2 -17.60 -17.10 9.79
CA ALA A 2 -17.33 -15.96 8.91
C ALA A 2 -15.80 -15.82 8.78
N ARG A 3 -15.26 -15.93 7.55
CA ARG A 3 -13.85 -15.68 7.30
C ARG A 3 -13.56 -14.26 7.79
N VAL A 4 -12.70 -14.12 8.80
CA VAL A 4 -12.19 -12.81 9.20
C VAL A 4 -11.54 -12.21 7.97
N ALA A 5 -12.12 -11.12 7.47
CA ALA A 5 -11.59 -10.42 6.32
C ALA A 5 -10.23 -9.84 6.70
N SER A 6 -9.16 -10.51 6.26
CA SER A 6 -7.80 -10.04 6.47
C SER A 6 -7.63 -8.62 5.91
N THR A 7 -7.13 -7.71 6.74
CA THR A 7 -6.77 -6.33 6.37
C THR A 7 -5.38 -6.24 5.76
N LYS A 8 -4.67 -7.37 5.67
CA LYS A 8 -3.29 -7.44 5.18
C LYS A 8 -3.18 -6.82 3.79
N ILE A 9 -2.22 -5.90 3.68
CA ILE A 9 -1.80 -5.32 2.41
C ILE A 9 -0.54 -6.05 1.96
N ASP A 10 -0.64 -6.72 0.81
CA ASP A 10 0.51 -7.32 0.15
C ASP A 10 1.17 -6.28 -0.78
N VAL A 11 2.45 -6.49 -1.11
CA VAL A 11 3.21 -5.61 -2.04
C VAL A 11 2.46 -5.42 -3.36
N GLN A 12 1.71 -6.44 -3.79
CA GLN A 12 0.87 -6.41 -4.98
C GLN A 12 -0.19 -5.31 -5.01
N ASP A 13 -0.72 -4.97 -3.84
CA ASP A 13 -1.77 -3.98 -3.70
C ASP A 13 -1.22 -2.61 -3.27
N LEU A 14 0.04 -2.54 -2.84
CA LEU A 14 0.60 -1.39 -2.13
C LEU A 14 0.47 -0.07 -2.89
N GLU A 15 0.96 -0.03 -4.14
CA GLU A 15 0.92 1.16 -4.99
C GLU A 15 -0.52 1.66 -5.20
N TYR A 16 -1.43 0.73 -5.47
CA TYR A 16 -2.85 1.03 -5.69
C TYR A 16 -3.57 1.49 -4.42
N VAL A 17 -3.24 0.92 -3.26
CA VAL A 17 -3.78 1.39 -1.97
C VAL A 17 -3.31 2.82 -1.70
N ILE A 18 -2.01 3.09 -1.81
CA ILE A 18 -1.46 4.43 -1.54
C ILE A 18 -2.12 5.45 -2.45
N GLU A 19 -2.19 5.19 -3.75
CA GLU A 19 -2.83 6.10 -4.71
C GLU A 19 -4.31 6.34 -4.37
N TYR A 20 -5.07 5.28 -4.07
CA TYR A 20 -6.47 5.44 -3.70
C TYR A 20 -6.63 6.26 -2.42
N LEU A 21 -5.85 5.97 -1.37
CA LEU A 21 -5.94 6.68 -0.10
C LEU A 21 -5.54 8.16 -0.28
N LEU A 22 -4.57 8.46 -1.14
CA LEU A 22 -4.21 9.84 -1.49
C LEU A 22 -5.38 10.53 -2.18
N VAL A 23 -5.90 9.97 -3.28
CA VAL A 23 -7.05 10.54 -4.00
C VAL A 23 -8.24 10.73 -3.06
N PHE A 24 -8.52 9.74 -2.20
CA PHE A 24 -9.56 9.83 -1.20
C PHE A 24 -9.32 10.99 -0.24
N THR A 25 -8.13 11.11 0.35
CA THR A 25 -7.74 12.18 1.29
C THR A 25 -7.95 13.59 0.71
N PHE A 26 -7.71 13.75 -0.59
CA PHE A 26 -7.85 15.04 -1.28
C PHE A 26 -9.22 15.22 -1.97
N SER A 27 -10.10 14.22 -1.91
CA SER A 27 -11.41 14.26 -2.56
C SER A 27 -12.39 15.17 -1.82
N ARG A 28 -13.35 15.77 -2.55
CA ARG A 28 -14.47 16.52 -1.96
C ARG A 28 -15.25 15.72 -0.91
N ARG A 29 -15.42 14.41 -1.10
CA ARG A 29 -16.11 13.52 -0.16
C ARG A 29 -15.41 13.43 1.20
N ALA A 30 -14.08 13.53 1.21
CA ALA A 30 -13.30 13.49 2.43
C ALA A 30 -13.49 14.75 3.28
N TYR A 31 -13.77 15.91 2.68
CA TYR A 31 -14.13 17.12 3.43
C TYR A 31 -15.52 17.04 4.07
N SER A 32 -16.44 16.27 3.49
CA SER A 32 -17.78 16.05 4.04
C SER A 32 -17.88 14.88 5.02
N SER A 33 -16.85 14.04 5.09
CA SER A 33 -16.83 12.86 5.95
C SER A 33 -15.74 13.04 6.99
N ASP A 34 -16.12 13.08 8.27
CA ASP A 34 -15.20 13.14 9.42
C ASP A 34 -14.47 11.79 9.60
N THR A 35 -13.82 11.34 8.52
CA THR A 35 -13.06 10.10 8.47
C THR A 35 -11.71 10.34 9.10
N THR A 36 -11.21 9.35 9.84
CA THR A 36 -9.94 9.46 10.56
C THR A 36 -8.74 9.70 9.64
N ILE A 37 -8.85 9.43 8.33
CA ILE A 37 -7.77 9.71 7.35
C ILE A 37 -7.58 11.21 7.09
N THR A 38 -8.64 12.01 7.14
CA THR A 38 -8.54 13.46 6.90
C THR A 38 -8.02 14.21 8.13
N LYS A 39 -8.06 13.59 9.30
CA LYS A 39 -7.40 14.07 10.51
C LYS A 39 -5.89 14.11 10.27
N GLY A 40 -5.28 15.28 10.48
CA GLY A 40 -3.93 15.62 10.02
C GLY A 40 -2.84 14.58 10.33
N LYS A 41 -2.94 13.84 11.44
CA LYS A 41 -1.97 12.79 11.82
C LYS A 41 -1.94 11.60 10.86
N ASN A 42 -3.09 11.09 10.42
CA ASN A 42 -3.14 9.94 9.51
C ASN A 42 -2.81 10.35 8.08
N ARG A 43 -3.23 11.55 7.68
CA ARG A 43 -2.81 12.17 6.41
C ARG A 43 -1.29 12.33 6.31
N ALA A 44 -0.65 12.87 7.35
CA ALA A 44 0.80 13.01 7.38
C ALA A 44 1.52 11.65 7.32
N LYS A 45 1.02 10.65 8.06
CA LYS A 45 1.56 9.28 8.00
C LYS A 45 1.43 8.65 6.61
N LEU A 46 0.31 8.86 5.91
CA LEU A 46 0.11 8.37 4.55
C LEU A 46 1.10 9.00 3.56
N LEU A 47 1.28 10.32 3.63
CA LEU A 47 2.27 11.03 2.82
C LEU A 47 3.70 10.55 3.14
N GLN A 48 4.00 10.33 4.42
CA GLN A 48 5.30 9.80 4.82
C GLN A 48 5.53 8.36 4.34
N ALA A 49 4.50 7.51 4.37
CA ALA A 49 4.57 6.14 3.83
C ALA A 49 4.80 6.15 2.31
N ALA A 50 4.11 7.03 1.58
CA ALA A 50 4.32 7.22 0.15
C ALA A 50 5.74 7.70 -0.17
N LEU A 51 6.26 8.67 0.59
CA LEU A 51 7.64 9.15 0.43
C LEU A 51 8.68 8.08 0.77
N LYS A 52 8.46 7.26 1.81
CA LYS A 52 9.34 6.14 2.15
C LYS A 52 9.41 5.13 1.01
N LEU A 53 8.27 4.81 0.39
CA LEU A 53 8.24 3.90 -0.74
C LEU A 53 9.00 4.45 -1.94
N GLU A 54 8.78 5.72 -2.29
CA GLU A 54 9.51 6.34 -3.40
C GLU A 54 11.02 6.39 -3.15
N LYS A 55 11.43 6.72 -1.92
CA LYS A 55 12.85 6.66 -1.53
C LYS A 55 13.42 5.25 -1.62
N ALA A 56 12.67 4.23 -1.18
CA ALA A 56 13.11 2.85 -1.27
C ALA A 56 13.40 2.46 -2.73
N LEU A 57 12.50 2.82 -3.66
CA LEU A 57 12.66 2.52 -5.10
C LEU A 57 13.86 3.26 -5.72
N LEU A 58 14.13 4.49 -5.29
CA LEU A 58 15.19 5.31 -5.86
C LEU A 58 16.58 5.02 -5.28
N GLU A 59 16.65 4.80 -3.96
CA GLU A 59 17.90 4.87 -3.19
C GLU A 59 18.33 3.54 -2.58
N LEU A 60 17.39 2.63 -2.30
CA LEU A 60 17.71 1.37 -1.60
C LEU A 60 17.93 0.21 -2.57
N ARG A 61 18.65 -0.81 -2.09
CA ARG A 61 18.98 -2.04 -2.83
C ARG A 61 18.82 -3.26 -1.93
N ASP A 62 18.73 -4.42 -2.56
CA ASP A 62 18.81 -5.74 -1.92
C ASP A 62 17.90 -5.88 -0.69
N GLN A 63 18.41 -6.43 0.41
CA GLN A 63 17.61 -6.68 1.61
C GLN A 63 17.03 -5.41 2.22
N GLU A 64 17.78 -4.31 2.22
CA GLU A 64 17.29 -3.03 2.75
C GLU A 64 16.07 -2.53 1.97
N TYR A 65 16.07 -2.73 0.66
CA TYR A 65 14.91 -2.44 -0.18
C TYR A 65 13.71 -3.33 0.16
N LEU A 66 13.91 -4.65 0.28
CA LEU A 66 12.83 -5.58 0.62
C LEU A 66 12.20 -5.23 1.97
N ASP A 67 13.01 -5.03 3.00
CA ASP A 67 12.57 -4.69 4.35
C ASP A 67 11.83 -3.35 4.39
N ALA A 68 12.31 -2.36 3.62
CA ALA A 68 11.66 -1.06 3.52
C ALA A 68 10.26 -1.18 2.89
N VAL A 69 10.11 -1.93 1.80
CA VAL A 69 8.82 -2.14 1.14
C VAL A 69 7.85 -2.90 2.05
N GLU A 70 8.29 -3.99 2.69
CA GLU A 70 7.46 -4.75 3.64
C GLU A 70 6.99 -3.88 4.81
N ARG A 71 7.88 -3.01 5.32
CA ARG A 71 7.52 -2.08 6.38
C ARG A 71 6.50 -1.04 5.94
N VAL A 72 6.56 -0.56 4.70
CA VAL A 72 5.54 0.33 4.15
C VAL A 72 4.19 -0.39 4.02
N CYS A 73 4.15 -1.68 3.64
CA CYS A 73 2.91 -2.46 3.65
C CYS A 73 2.25 -2.44 5.04
N VAL A 74 3.02 -2.68 6.10
CA VAL A 74 2.52 -2.66 7.49
C VAL A 74 2.06 -1.25 7.90
N ASP A 75 2.84 -0.21 7.60
CA ASP A 75 2.49 1.18 7.91
C ASP A 75 1.16 1.58 7.24
N VAL A 76 0.97 1.24 5.97
CA VAL A 76 -0.25 1.56 5.20
C VAL A 76 -1.44 0.75 5.69
N GLU A 77 -1.26 -0.53 6.06
CA GLU A 77 -2.32 -1.33 6.66
C GLU A 77 -2.82 -0.69 7.96
N GLY A 78 -1.89 -0.27 8.84
CA GLY A 78 -2.23 0.41 10.08
C GLY A 78 -3.03 1.70 9.86
N ILE A 79 -2.68 2.48 8.83
CA ILE A 79 -3.44 3.69 8.44
C ILE A 79 -4.82 3.31 7.94
N MET A 80 -4.92 2.31 7.06
CA MET A 80 -6.18 1.86 6.47
C MET A 80 -7.16 1.39 7.54
N VAL A 81 -6.70 0.55 8.48
CA VAL A 81 -7.52 0.04 9.59
C VAL A 81 -7.93 1.15 10.55
N ALA A 82 -7.05 2.10 10.83
CA ALA A 82 -7.37 3.23 11.72
C ALA A 82 -8.35 4.24 11.09
N ALA A 83 -8.46 4.26 9.77
CA ALA A 83 -9.16 5.30 9.05
C ALA A 83 -10.44 4.88 8.33
N LEU A 84 -10.55 3.60 7.97
CA LEU A 84 -11.67 3.06 7.21
C LEU A 84 -12.40 1.98 8.01
N CYS A 85 -13.72 1.91 7.82
CA CYS A 85 -14.49 0.78 8.31
C CYS A 85 -14.28 -0.46 7.40
N LEU A 86 -14.61 -1.65 7.91
CA LEU A 86 -14.42 -2.90 7.18
C LEU A 86 -15.12 -2.90 5.80
N ALA A 87 -16.31 -2.30 5.71
CA ALA A 87 -17.04 -2.23 4.45
C ALA A 87 -16.31 -1.41 3.38
N ASP A 88 -15.66 -0.30 3.78
CA ASP A 88 -14.91 0.54 2.86
C ASP A 88 -13.57 -0.09 2.47
N ILE A 89 -12.95 -0.85 3.39
CA ILE A 89 -11.78 -1.70 3.08
C ILE A 89 -12.15 -2.74 1.99
N GLN A 90 -13.32 -3.38 2.08
CA GLN A 90 -13.75 -4.35 1.05
C GLN A 90 -14.01 -3.68 -0.31
N LYS A 91 -14.61 -2.49 -0.33
CA LYS A 91 -14.78 -1.71 -1.56
C LYS A 91 -13.43 -1.33 -2.17
N LEU A 92 -12.49 -0.88 -1.35
CA LEU A 92 -11.13 -0.56 -1.75
C LEU A 92 -10.45 -1.77 -2.42
N ARG A 93 -10.45 -2.93 -1.77
CA ARG A 93 -9.86 -4.16 -2.34
C ARG A 93 -10.51 -4.54 -3.67
N SER A 94 -11.82 -4.40 -3.79
CA SER A 94 -12.54 -4.66 -5.03
C SER A 94 -12.11 -3.70 -6.14
N ALA A 95 -11.99 -2.40 -5.84
CA ALA A 95 -11.52 -1.40 -6.79
C ALA A 95 -10.07 -1.66 -7.23
N ILE A 96 -9.19 -2.04 -6.31
CA ILE A 96 -7.79 -2.38 -6.61
C ILE A 96 -7.70 -3.59 -7.53
N ARG A 97 -8.47 -4.66 -7.27
CA ARG A 97 -8.52 -5.84 -8.15
C ARG A 97 -8.96 -5.48 -9.57
N GLN A 98 -9.99 -4.64 -9.68
CA GLN A 98 -10.46 -4.16 -10.99
C GLN A 98 -9.40 -3.32 -11.70
N LYS A 99 -8.69 -2.44 -10.97
CA LYS A 99 -7.63 -1.61 -11.54
C LYS A 99 -6.43 -2.44 -12.00
N ARG A 100 -6.02 -3.44 -11.22
CA ARG A 100 -5.00 -4.43 -11.63
C ARG A 100 -5.37 -5.14 -12.93
N TYR A 101 -6.61 -5.58 -13.05
CA TYR A 101 -7.09 -6.22 -14.28
C TYR A 101 -7.04 -5.28 -15.48
N LYS A 102 -7.35 -3.99 -15.32
CA LYS A 102 -7.30 -2.99 -16.39
C LYS A 102 -5.89 -2.59 -16.82
N ASN A 103 -4.92 -2.68 -15.90
CA ASN A 103 -3.52 -2.34 -16.15
C ASN A 103 -2.68 -3.55 -16.59
N ASP A 104 -3.33 -4.65 -17.02
CA ASP A 104 -2.67 -5.92 -17.37
C ASP A 104 -1.71 -6.44 -16.29
N GLY A 105 -1.99 -6.12 -15.02
CA GLY A 105 -1.17 -6.51 -13.89
C GLY A 105 0.15 -5.74 -13.74
N PHE A 106 0.44 -4.74 -14.58
CA PHE A 106 1.65 -3.92 -14.41
C PHE A 106 1.59 -3.15 -13.09
N ASN A 107 2.61 -3.34 -12.26
CA ASN A 107 2.81 -2.64 -11.00
C ASN A 107 4.33 -2.51 -10.78
N ARG A 108 4.83 -1.28 -10.74
CA ARG A 108 6.27 -1.01 -10.69
C ARG A 108 6.88 -1.60 -9.43
N VAL A 109 6.25 -1.36 -8.30
CA VAL A 109 6.70 -1.82 -6.98
C VAL A 109 6.81 -3.34 -6.94
N VAL A 110 5.81 -4.04 -7.47
CA VAL A 110 5.79 -5.52 -7.51
C VAL A 110 6.90 -6.06 -8.38
N ASN A 111 7.05 -5.51 -9.58
CA ASN A 111 8.04 -5.99 -10.53
C ASN A 111 9.46 -5.86 -9.96
N GLU A 112 9.75 -4.72 -9.33
CA GLU A 112 11.05 -4.47 -8.70
C GLU A 112 11.24 -5.32 -7.44
N TYR A 113 10.21 -5.46 -6.60
CA TYR A 113 10.23 -6.33 -5.41
C TYR A 113 10.51 -7.79 -5.76
N GLU A 114 9.76 -8.37 -6.69
CA GLU A 114 9.97 -9.76 -7.11
C GLU A 114 11.30 -9.94 -7.83
N SER A 115 11.76 -8.95 -8.59
CA SER A 115 13.08 -8.98 -9.22
C SER A 115 14.21 -9.07 -8.17
N THR A 116 14.21 -8.15 -7.20
CA THR A 116 15.21 -8.11 -6.13
C THR A 116 15.14 -9.37 -5.26
N LYS A 117 13.94 -9.81 -4.88
CA LYS A 117 13.77 -11.04 -4.09
C LYS A 117 14.31 -12.26 -4.82
N ASN A 118 14.01 -12.41 -6.11
CA ASN A 118 14.52 -13.53 -6.90
C ASN A 118 16.04 -13.47 -7.10
N TYR A 119 16.61 -12.27 -7.25
CA TYR A 119 18.06 -12.08 -7.31
C TYR A 119 18.74 -12.52 -6.00
N MET A 120 18.21 -12.07 -4.87
CA MET A 120 18.71 -12.42 -3.53
C MET A 120 18.66 -13.92 -3.26
N LEU A 121 17.54 -14.58 -3.62
CA LEU A 121 17.36 -16.02 -3.47
C LEU A 121 18.34 -16.82 -4.34
N LYS A 122 18.57 -16.41 -5.59
CA LYS A 122 19.49 -17.12 -6.51
C LYS A 122 20.95 -17.03 -6.07
N ASN A 123 21.32 -15.99 -5.34
CA ASN A 123 22.70 -15.76 -4.91
C ASN A 123 22.96 -16.16 -3.44
N GLY A 124 21.98 -16.75 -2.75
CA GLY A 124 22.16 -17.30 -1.40
C GLY A 124 22.30 -16.26 -0.30
N PHE A 125 21.77 -15.04 -0.50
CA PHE A 125 21.78 -13.98 0.49
C PHE A 125 20.57 -14.04 1.47
N VAL A 126 19.63 -14.97 1.24
CA VAL A 126 18.40 -15.18 2.03
C VAL A 126 18.21 -16.67 2.32
#